data_AF-V7AYK9-F1
#
_entry.id   AF-V7AYK9-F1
#
_cell.length_a   1.000
_cell.length_b   1.000
_cell.length_c   1.000
_cell.angle_alpha   90.00
_cell.angle_beta   90.00
_cell.angle_gamma   90.00
#
_symmetry.space_group_name_H-M   'P 1'
#
loop_
_entity.id
_entity.type
_entity.pdbx_description
1 polymer ?
#
loop_
_entity_poly.entity_id
_entity_poly.type
_entity_poly.pdbx_seq_one_letter_code
_entity_poly.pdbx_strand_id
1 'polypeptide(L)'
;MECEYEYGGESHRAASLSRFRQKRKRRCFANKIRYRTRQEATLRVHRSKSQFILSKIQDSAGQDVIHSEILCRNCGISSKCTPMMRRGPSGPGTLCNACGLSWANRGVFNCNKAD
;
A
#
# COMPACT_ATOMS: atom_id res chain seq x y z
N MET A 1 -8.61 -16.32 -54.91
CA MET A 1 -7.54 -16.56 -53.91
C MET A 1 -7.85 -15.60 -52.78
N GLU A 2 -8.69 -16.05 -51.84
CA GLU A 2 -9.19 -15.21 -50.75
C GLU A 2 -8.10 -15.04 -49.70
N CYS A 3 -7.84 -13.78 -49.36
CA CYS A 3 -6.86 -13.37 -48.39
C CYS A 3 -7.54 -13.38 -47.01
N GLU A 4 -7.46 -14.49 -46.26
CA GLU A 4 -7.87 -14.51 -44.85
C GLU A 4 -6.81 -13.79 -44.00
N TYR A 5 -7.00 -12.49 -43.79
CA TYR A 5 -6.27 -11.69 -42.82
C TYR A 5 -7.22 -11.29 -41.68
N GLU A 6 -6.75 -11.47 -40.45
CA GLU A 6 -7.29 -10.99 -39.16
C GLU A 6 -8.54 -11.68 -38.58
N TYR A 7 -8.38 -12.52 -37.55
CA TYR A 7 -9.38 -12.67 -36.47
C TYR A 7 -8.83 -13.29 -35.14
N GLY A 8 -7.52 -13.19 -34.87
CA GLY A 8 -6.88 -13.84 -33.71
C GLY A 8 -7.00 -13.09 -32.37
N GLY A 9 -7.17 -11.77 -32.40
CA GLY A 9 -7.16 -10.95 -31.17
C GLY A 9 -8.51 -10.89 -30.45
N GLU A 10 -9.60 -10.84 -31.21
CA GLU A 10 -10.96 -10.70 -30.66
C GLU A 10 -11.44 -12.00 -30.02
N SER A 11 -11.06 -13.15 -30.57
CA SER A 11 -11.31 -14.48 -30.00
C SER A 11 -10.59 -14.70 -28.66
N HIS A 12 -9.33 -14.27 -28.55
CA HIS A 12 -8.57 -14.37 -27.29
C HIS A 12 -9.12 -13.45 -26.19
N ARG A 13 -9.55 -12.23 -26.56
CA ARG A 13 -10.23 -11.29 -25.64
C ARG A 13 -11.56 -11.87 -25.16
N ALA A 14 -12.38 -12.39 -26.07
CA ALA A 14 -13.65 -13.03 -25.73
C ALA A 14 -13.46 -14.24 -24.80
N ALA A 15 -12.48 -15.09 -25.07
CA ALA A 15 -12.14 -16.22 -24.21
C ALA A 15 -11.70 -15.78 -22.81
N SER A 16 -10.89 -14.72 -22.71
CA SER A 16 -10.45 -14.15 -21.43
C SER A 16 -11.62 -13.57 -20.62
N LEU A 17 -12.55 -12.86 -21.28
CA LEU A 17 -13.77 -12.34 -20.65
C LEU A 17 -14.70 -13.46 -20.16
N SER A 18 -14.83 -14.53 -20.93
CA SER A 18 -15.60 -15.71 -20.53
C SER A 18 -15.03 -16.35 -19.25
N ARG A 19 -13.72 -16.60 -19.21
CA ARG A 19 -13.02 -17.12 -18.02
C ARG A 19 -13.20 -16.19 -16.80
N PHE A 20 -13.09 -14.88 -17.00
CA PHE A 20 -13.32 -13.90 -15.93
C PHE A 20 -14.74 -13.97 -15.36
N ARG A 21 -15.76 -13.98 -16.23
CA ARG A 21 -17.17 -14.08 -15.83
C ARG A 21 -17.44 -15.39 -15.08
N GLN A 22 -16.92 -16.52 -15.56
CA GLN A 22 -17.06 -17.81 -14.90
C GLN A 22 -16.37 -17.84 -13.53
N LYS A 23 -15.16 -17.26 -13.41
CA LYS A 23 -14.45 -17.10 -12.12
C LYS A 23 -15.23 -16.24 -11.14
N ARG A 24 -15.97 -15.24 -11.61
CA ARG A 24 -16.83 -14.37 -10.78
C ARG A 24 -18.00 -15.14 -10.16
N LYS A 25 -18.61 -16.08 -10.91
CA LYS A 25 -19.68 -16.96 -10.41
C LYS A 25 -19.19 -17.94 -9.32
N ARG A 26 -17.91 -18.33 -9.37
CA ARG A 26 -17.28 -19.26 -8.40
C ARG A 26 -16.56 -18.56 -7.23
N ARG A 27 -16.89 -17.30 -6.93
CA ARG A 27 -16.28 -16.59 -5.80
C ARG A 27 -16.73 -17.23 -4.49
N CYS A 28 -15.76 -17.61 -3.66
CA CYS A 28 -16.02 -18.00 -2.29
C CYS A 28 -15.90 -16.76 -1.41
N PHE A 29 -17.02 -16.30 -0.85
CA PHE A 29 -17.06 -15.15 0.07
C PHE A 29 -16.77 -15.53 1.52
N ALA A 30 -16.88 -16.82 1.85
CA ALA A 30 -16.49 -17.31 3.16
C ALA A 30 -14.98 -17.13 3.37
N ASN A 31 -14.59 -16.61 4.53
CA ASN A 31 -13.21 -16.45 4.96
C ASN A 31 -12.58 -17.82 5.28
N LYS A 32 -12.20 -18.55 4.22
CA LYS A 32 -11.56 -19.86 4.35
C LYS A 32 -10.07 -19.71 4.63
N ILE A 33 -9.62 -20.22 5.78
CA ILE A 33 -8.20 -20.32 6.11
C ILE A 33 -7.60 -21.47 5.31
N ARG A 34 -6.74 -21.15 4.33
CA ARG A 34 -6.06 -22.15 3.50
C ARG A 34 -4.86 -22.80 4.19
N TYR A 35 -4.20 -22.05 5.08
CA TYR A 35 -2.97 -22.47 5.74
C TYR A 35 -3.16 -22.44 7.26
N ARG A 36 -3.55 -23.58 7.83
CA ARG A 36 -3.79 -23.71 9.28
C ARG A 36 -2.54 -23.36 10.10
N THR A 37 -1.37 -23.83 9.67
CA THR A 37 -0.09 -23.55 10.33
C THR A 37 0.19 -22.05 10.48
N ARG A 38 -0.13 -21.22 9.48
CA ARG A 38 0.06 -19.76 9.56
C ARG A 38 -0.92 -19.10 10.53
N GLN A 39 -2.15 -19.60 10.60
CA GLN A 39 -3.15 -19.14 11.56
C GLN A 39 -2.73 -19.48 13.00
N GLU A 40 -2.28 -20.72 13.25
CA GLU A 40 -1.79 -21.15 14.55
C GLU A 40 -0.58 -20.34 15.01
N ALA A 41 0.38 -20.10 14.11
CA ALA A 41 1.52 -19.21 14.40
C ALA A 41 1.04 -17.80 14.78
N THR A 42 0.04 -17.26 14.07
CA THR A 42 -0.53 -15.93 14.35
C THR A 42 -1.22 -15.84 15.71
N LEU A 43 -1.89 -16.92 16.15
CA LEU A 43 -2.57 -17.01 17.44
C LEU A 43 -1.60 -17.14 18.62
N ARG A 44 -0.41 -17.73 18.40
CA ARG A 44 0.62 -17.89 19.44
C ARG A 44 1.36 -16.59 19.76
N VAL A 45 1.33 -15.59 18.88
CA VAL A 45 1.99 -14.30 19.12
C VAL A 45 1.13 -13.45 20.07
N HIS A 46 1.72 -12.97 21.17
CA HIS A 46 1.04 -12.03 22.06
C HIS A 46 0.70 -10.72 21.34
N ARG A 47 -0.50 -10.21 21.61
CA ARG A 47 -1.03 -8.98 21.01
C ARG A 47 -1.57 -8.06 22.09
N SER A 48 -1.41 -6.76 21.89
CA SER A 48 -2.13 -5.73 22.63
C SER A 48 -2.82 -4.82 21.61
N LYS A 49 -4.10 -4.50 21.84
CA LYS A 49 -4.89 -3.62 20.97
C LYS A 49 -4.75 -3.95 19.47
N SER A 50 -4.89 -5.23 19.11
CA SER A 50 -4.80 -5.76 17.74
C SER A 50 -3.44 -5.65 17.02
N GLN A 51 -2.43 -5.07 17.66
CA GLN A 51 -1.06 -5.03 17.17
C GLN A 51 -0.30 -6.28 17.65
N PHE A 52 0.46 -6.92 16.75
CA PHE A 52 1.43 -7.93 17.16
C PHE A 52 2.48 -7.26 18.03
N ILE A 53 2.73 -7.77 19.24
CA ILE A 53 3.86 -7.32 20.07
C ILE A 53 5.12 -7.96 19.49
N LEU A 54 5.53 -7.53 18.29
CA LEU A 54 6.88 -7.82 17.82
C LEU A 54 7.79 -6.82 18.53
N SER A 55 8.41 -7.27 19.62
CA SER A 55 9.57 -6.66 20.25
C SER A 55 9.48 -5.14 20.47
N LYS A 56 8.78 -4.72 21.53
CA LYS A 56 9.21 -3.53 22.28
C LYS A 56 10.41 -3.92 23.17
N ILE A 57 11.48 -4.35 22.51
CA ILE A 57 12.83 -4.41 23.05
C ILE A 57 13.67 -3.62 22.05
N GLN A 58 13.50 -2.30 22.09
CA GLN A 58 14.53 -1.34 21.74
C GLN A 58 14.59 -0.42 22.95
N ASP A 59 15.59 -0.72 23.78
CA ASP A 59 16.47 0.22 24.46
C ASP A 59 15.81 1.40 25.20
N SER A 60 15.96 1.31 26.53
CA SER A 60 16.34 2.42 27.40
C SER A 60 16.46 3.81 26.74
N ALA A 61 15.40 4.60 26.82
CA ALA A 61 15.44 5.99 27.27
C ALA A 61 14.02 6.52 27.21
N GLY A 62 13.49 6.93 28.37
CA GLY A 62 12.37 7.84 28.40
C GLY A 62 12.78 9.11 27.68
N GLN A 63 12.01 9.48 26.67
CA GLN A 63 11.97 10.84 26.19
C GLN A 63 10.53 11.06 25.73
N ASP A 64 9.81 11.74 26.60
CA ASP A 64 8.67 12.59 26.30
C ASP A 64 9.15 13.64 25.27
N VAL A 65 9.35 13.21 24.03
CA VAL A 65 9.64 14.11 22.92
C VAL A 65 8.29 14.69 22.56
N ILE A 66 8.02 15.89 23.06
CA ILE A 66 7.14 16.88 22.45
C ILE A 66 7.06 16.54 20.97
N HIS A 67 5.89 16.07 20.51
CA HIS A 67 5.63 15.73 19.11
C HIS A 67 5.82 17.01 18.29
N SER A 68 7.07 17.34 17.97
CA SER A 68 7.41 18.38 17.01
C SER A 68 6.69 18.00 15.73
N GLU A 69 5.73 18.82 15.33
CA GLU A 69 4.91 18.52 14.15
C GLU A 69 5.84 18.42 12.94
N ILE A 70 6.10 17.19 12.49
CA ILE A 70 6.93 16.95 11.32
C ILE A 70 6.17 17.49 10.12
N LEU A 71 6.78 18.47 9.42
CA LEU A 71 6.19 19.08 8.24
C LEU A 71 6.76 18.42 6.98
N CYS A 72 5.90 18.24 5.98
CA CYS A 72 6.33 17.83 4.66
C CYS A 72 7.31 18.85 4.08
N ARG A 73 8.50 18.42 3.68
CA ARG A 73 9.54 19.33 3.16
C ARG A 73 9.18 19.98 1.83
N ASN A 74 8.22 19.41 1.10
CA ASN A 74 7.77 19.94 -0.19
C ASN A 74 6.56 20.88 -0.09
N CYS A 75 5.51 20.49 0.64
CA CYS A 75 4.25 21.25 0.69
C CYS A 75 3.92 21.83 2.09
N GLY A 76 4.75 21.61 3.10
CA GLY A 76 4.56 22.18 4.44
C GLY A 76 3.45 21.56 5.28
N ILE A 77 2.62 20.67 4.73
CA ILE A 77 1.53 20.00 5.48
C ILE A 77 2.10 19.23 6.67
N SER A 78 1.48 19.40 7.84
CA SER A 78 1.89 18.74 9.07
C SER A 78 1.59 17.23 9.07
N SER A 79 2.31 16.49 9.90
CA SER A 79 2.14 15.05 10.09
C SER A 79 0.72 14.66 10.50
N LYS A 80 -0.03 15.57 11.16
CA LYS A 80 -1.42 15.36 11.56
C LYS A 80 -2.40 15.46 10.38
N CYS A 81 -2.05 16.22 9.34
CA CYS A 81 -2.89 16.46 8.17
C CYS A 81 -2.60 15.49 7.00
N THR A 82 -1.74 14.48 7.20
CA THR A 82 -1.43 13.43 6.22
C THR A 82 -1.57 12.05 6.87
N PRO A 83 -2.20 11.06 6.21
CA PRO A 83 -2.41 9.73 6.79
C PRO A 83 -1.09 9.00 7.12
N MET A 84 0.00 9.35 6.44
CA MET A 84 1.35 8.93 6.80
C MET A 84 2.41 9.88 6.23
N MET A 85 3.60 9.82 6.81
CA MET A 85 4.82 10.43 6.25
C MET A 85 5.61 9.37 5.49
N ARG A 86 6.05 9.70 4.27
CA ARG A 86 6.82 8.85 3.36
C ARG A 86 8.28 9.29 3.31
N ARG A 87 9.13 8.41 2.77
CA ARG A 87 10.53 8.75 2.49
C ARG A 87 10.60 9.72 1.33
N GLY A 88 11.49 10.69 1.45
CA GLY A 88 11.87 11.63 0.40
C GLY A 88 13.37 11.63 0.18
N PRO A 89 13.88 12.54 -0.66
CA PRO A 89 15.32 12.65 -0.92
C PRO A 89 16.13 12.95 0.35
N SER A 90 15.56 13.69 1.30
CA SER A 90 16.19 14.00 2.60
C SER A 90 16.08 12.88 3.64
N GLY A 91 15.57 11.70 3.26
CA GLY A 91 15.46 10.54 4.14
C GLY A 91 14.02 10.20 4.57
N PRO A 92 13.86 9.28 5.53
CA PRO A 92 12.55 8.79 5.95
C PRO A 92 11.72 9.86 6.66
N GLY A 93 10.41 9.84 6.44
CA GLY A 93 9.46 10.72 7.13
C GLY A 93 9.50 12.19 6.71
N THR A 94 10.11 12.51 5.56
CA THR A 94 10.32 13.91 5.12
C THR A 94 9.22 14.44 4.21
N LEU A 95 8.37 13.57 3.65
CA LEU A 95 7.30 13.95 2.72
C LEU A 95 5.94 13.45 3.20
N CYS A 96 4.86 14.20 2.93
CA CYS A 96 3.50 13.70 3.14
C CYS A 96 3.17 12.55 2.18
N ASN A 97 1.99 11.94 2.36
CA ASN A 97 1.57 10.82 1.53
C ASN A 97 1.50 11.18 0.04
N ALA A 98 0.95 12.34 -0.31
CA ALA A 98 0.85 12.78 -1.70
C ALA A 98 2.23 13.03 -2.32
N CYS A 99 3.05 13.87 -1.69
CA CYS A 99 4.38 14.22 -2.23
C CYS A 99 5.32 13.01 -2.29
N GLY A 100 5.27 12.11 -1.31
CA GLY A 100 6.09 10.89 -1.32
C GLY A 100 5.69 9.90 -2.41
N LEU A 101 4.40 9.83 -2.78
CA LEU A 101 3.96 9.01 -3.92
C LEU A 101 4.40 9.64 -5.26
N SER A 102 4.28 10.96 -5.41
CA SER A 102 4.77 11.67 -6.59
C SER A 102 6.28 11.48 -6.78
N TRP A 103 7.04 11.61 -5.69
CA TRP A 103 8.49 11.36 -5.67
C TRP A 103 8.83 9.92 -6.05
N ALA A 104 8.19 8.92 -5.44
CA ALA A 104 8.45 7.51 -5.72
C ALA A 104 8.15 7.12 -7.17
N ASN A 105 7.14 7.73 -7.79
CA ASN A 105 6.70 7.38 -9.15
C ASN A 105 7.41 8.16 -10.26
N ARG A 106 7.81 9.42 -10.00
CA ARG A 106 8.32 10.34 -11.05
C ARG A 106 9.69 10.92 -10.76
N GLY A 107 10.19 10.84 -9.53
CA GLY A 107 11.47 11.42 -9.12
C GLY A 107 11.51 12.95 -9.07
N VAL A 108 10.38 13.65 -9.24
CA VAL A 108 10.30 15.12 -9.25
C VAL A 108 9.11 15.63 -8.44
N PHE A 109 9.25 16.83 -7.87
CA PHE A 109 8.20 17.52 -7.12
C PHE A 109 7.36 18.41 -8.06
N ASN A 110 6.07 18.11 -8.20
CA ASN A 110 5.13 19.07 -8.77
C ASN A 110 4.49 19.85 -7.62
N CYS A 111 4.94 21.07 -7.37
CA CYS A 111 4.31 21.98 -6.42
C CYS A 111 3.40 22.96 -7.15
N ASN A 112 2.13 22.58 -7.34
CA ASN A 112 1.10 23.61 -7.40
C ASN A 112 0.83 24.00 -5.95
N LYS A 113 1.46 25.08 -5.48
CA LYS A 113 0.98 25.76 -4.27
C LYS A 113 -0.42 26.27 -4.62
N ALA A 114 -1.42 25.83 -3.88
CA ALA A 114 -2.69 26.52 -3.83
C ALA A 114 -2.48 27.68 -2.85
N ASP A 115 -2.57 28.91 -3.36
CA ASP A 115 -2.75 30.12 -2.56
C ASP A 115 -4.10 30.08 -1.83
#